data_AF-A0A8H6LVC0-F1
#
_entry.id   AF-A0A8H6LVC0-F1
#
_cell.length_a   1.000
_cell.length_b   1.000
_cell.length_c   1.000
_cell.angle_alpha   90.00
_cell.angle_beta   90.00
_cell.angle_gamma   90.00
#
_symmetry.space_group_name_H-M   'P 1'
#
loop_
_entity.id
_entity.type
_entity.pdbx_description
1 polymer ?
#
loop_
_entity_poly.entity_id
_entity_poly.type
_entity_poly.pdbx_seq_one_letter_code
_entity_poly.pdbx_strand_id
1 'polypeptide(L)'
;HNLPIDPTPSTLALYIAYTSTLHASGPKYLTGVRHFLKPHFPDFDINRQHPTVQAAIRGTKKVRADPVTRKLPLRTSHLASFLSTARTTGSYDDLLFITIVSCCFYGCHRSGELIVSNDKRLRDVRKIVKRATLTFKDGRAQYRLPYHKADPFYKGSDVAFIKQDVADPVALLKEYTAQRDGIHNAHPHLFVREDGSPPTRAWFDSKFFALVDRLHYGGHSLRAGGATFYAGLGLPEDII
;
A
#
# COMPACT_ATOMS: atom_id res chain seq x y z
N HIS A 1 -6.18 -15.73 38.20
CA HIS A 1 -7.02 -16.60 37.36
C HIS A 1 -6.55 -18.07 37.27
N ASN A 2 -5.45 -18.51 37.91
CA ASN A 2 -4.98 -19.93 37.89
C ASN A 2 -5.10 -20.63 36.52
N LEU A 3 -4.81 -19.89 35.44
CA LEU A 3 -4.85 -20.45 34.10
C LEU A 3 -3.54 -21.20 33.85
N PRO A 4 -3.57 -22.33 33.11
CA PRO A 4 -2.36 -23.02 32.72
C PRO A 4 -1.49 -22.11 31.86
N ILE A 5 -0.17 -22.23 32.01
CA ILE A 5 0.81 -21.53 31.19
C ILE A 5 0.71 -22.00 29.74
N ASP A 6 0.40 -23.29 29.54
CA ASP A 6 0.25 -23.87 28.22
C ASP A 6 -0.97 -23.31 27.46
N PRO A 7 -0.85 -23.03 26.15
CA PRO A 7 -1.95 -22.62 25.28
C PRO A 7 -2.96 -23.76 25.05
N THR A 8 -3.80 -24.03 26.03
CA THR A 8 -4.94 -24.97 25.93
C THR A 8 -6.07 -24.42 25.07
N PRO A 9 -6.99 -25.26 24.56
CA PRO A 9 -8.18 -24.78 23.85
C PRO A 9 -8.99 -23.74 24.64
N SER A 10 -9.11 -23.92 25.96
CA SER A 10 -9.84 -22.99 26.83
C SER A 10 -9.15 -21.63 26.95
N THR A 11 -7.83 -21.60 27.20
CA THR A 11 -7.07 -20.34 27.31
C THR A 11 -7.00 -19.61 25.97
N LEU A 12 -6.88 -20.32 24.86
CA LEU A 12 -6.92 -19.74 23.51
C LEU A 12 -8.29 -19.14 23.18
N ALA A 13 -9.39 -19.84 23.52
CA ALA A 13 -10.74 -19.34 23.31
C ALA A 13 -11.02 -18.07 24.16
N LEU A 14 -10.60 -18.08 25.42
CA LEU A 14 -10.67 -16.91 26.31
C LEU A 14 -9.84 -15.73 25.77
N TYR A 15 -8.62 -15.99 25.30
CA TYR A 15 -7.78 -14.98 24.66
C TYR A 15 -8.48 -14.36 23.44
N ILE A 16 -9.08 -15.18 22.56
CA ILE A 16 -9.84 -14.67 21.41
C ILE A 16 -11.02 -13.83 21.86
N ALA A 17 -11.82 -14.31 22.82
CA ALA A 17 -12.98 -13.57 23.32
C ALA A 17 -12.55 -12.22 23.90
N TYR A 18 -11.54 -12.20 24.78
CA TYR A 18 -10.99 -10.99 25.39
C TYR A 18 -10.38 -10.03 24.38
N THR A 19 -9.46 -10.49 23.53
CA THR A 19 -8.83 -9.63 22.50
C THR A 19 -9.84 -9.11 21.49
N SER A 20 -10.90 -9.88 21.23
CA SER A 20 -12.02 -9.45 20.40
C SER A 20 -12.99 -8.53 21.13
N THR A 21 -12.79 -8.18 22.40
CA THR A 21 -13.45 -7.00 23.01
C THR A 21 -12.66 -5.72 22.74
N LEU A 22 -11.33 -5.83 22.56
CA LEU A 22 -10.44 -4.70 22.33
C LEU A 22 -10.28 -4.36 20.84
N HIS A 23 -10.21 -5.37 19.98
CA HIS A 23 -9.89 -5.20 18.56
C HIS A 23 -10.74 -6.11 17.67
N ALA A 24 -11.30 -5.58 16.57
CA ALA A 24 -12.07 -6.38 15.61
C ALA A 24 -11.23 -7.50 14.95
N SER A 25 -9.90 -7.40 15.05
CA SER A 25 -8.93 -8.35 14.51
C SER A 25 -8.41 -9.37 15.54
N GLY A 26 -9.10 -9.61 16.66
CA GLY A 26 -8.68 -10.59 17.68
C GLY A 26 -8.18 -11.94 17.13
N PRO A 27 -8.89 -12.60 16.19
CA PRO A 27 -8.40 -13.82 15.56
C PRO A 27 -7.08 -13.66 14.78
N LYS A 28 -6.80 -12.48 14.22
CA LYS A 28 -5.53 -12.19 13.53
C LYS A 28 -4.38 -12.04 14.53
N TYR A 29 -4.64 -11.46 15.71
CA TYR A 29 -3.64 -11.41 16.79
C TYR A 29 -3.24 -12.81 17.23
N LEU A 30 -4.18 -13.74 17.36
CA LEU A 30 -3.84 -15.14 17.65
C LEU A 30 -2.92 -15.75 16.57
N THR A 31 -3.13 -15.40 15.29
CA THR A 31 -2.22 -15.82 14.20
C THR A 31 -0.84 -15.18 14.31
N GLY A 32 -0.74 -13.93 14.75
CA GLY A 32 0.54 -13.28 15.02
C GLY A 32 1.29 -13.92 16.19
N VAL A 33 0.59 -14.14 17.31
CA VAL A 33 1.14 -14.75 18.53
C VAL A 33 1.65 -16.18 18.28
N ARG A 34 0.99 -16.93 17.39
CA ARG A 34 1.47 -18.26 16.94
C ARG A 34 2.96 -18.26 16.56
N HIS A 35 3.44 -17.22 15.87
CA HIS A 35 4.83 -17.15 15.41
C HIS A 35 5.82 -17.24 16.59
N PHE A 36 5.47 -16.63 17.72
CA PHE A 36 6.31 -16.60 18.92
C PHE A 36 6.07 -17.79 19.85
N LEU A 37 4.84 -18.31 19.92
CA LEU A 37 4.49 -19.38 20.84
C LEU A 37 4.80 -20.78 20.30
N LYS A 38 4.72 -21.00 18.98
CA LYS A 38 4.92 -22.33 18.39
C LYS A 38 6.27 -22.98 18.77
N PRO A 39 7.40 -22.27 18.83
CA PRO A 39 8.68 -22.88 19.25
C PRO A 39 8.68 -23.42 20.69
N HIS A 40 7.85 -22.87 21.58
CA HIS A 40 7.80 -23.23 23.00
C HIS A 40 6.62 -24.14 23.34
N PHE A 41 5.57 -24.12 22.53
CA PHE A 41 4.32 -24.85 22.75
C PHE A 41 3.95 -25.62 21.46
N PRO A 42 4.46 -26.85 21.27
CA PRO A 42 4.30 -27.59 20.02
C PRO A 42 2.82 -27.91 19.71
N ASP A 43 2.00 -28.10 20.74
CA ASP A 43 0.56 -28.40 20.62
C ASP A 43 -0.30 -27.18 20.29
N PHE A 44 0.29 -25.98 20.17
CA PHE A 44 -0.45 -24.74 19.90
C PHE A 44 -1.33 -24.87 18.65
N ASP A 45 -0.82 -25.46 17.57
CA ASP A 45 -1.57 -25.62 16.32
C ASP A 45 -2.74 -26.60 16.47
N ILE A 46 -2.55 -27.68 17.23
CA ILE A 46 -3.58 -28.67 17.54
C ILE A 46 -4.67 -28.02 18.40
N ASN A 47 -4.27 -27.37 19.49
CA ASN A 47 -5.19 -26.69 20.41
C ASN A 47 -5.95 -25.54 19.73
N ARG A 48 -5.32 -24.83 18.79
CA ARG A 48 -5.98 -23.79 18.00
C ARG A 48 -7.06 -24.35 17.07
N GLN A 49 -6.88 -25.56 16.55
CA GLN A 49 -7.87 -26.22 15.68
C GLN A 49 -9.05 -26.80 16.47
N HIS A 50 -8.94 -26.88 17.81
CA HIS A 50 -9.99 -27.41 18.67
C HIS A 50 -11.35 -26.71 18.42
N PRO A 51 -12.47 -27.46 18.40
CA PRO A 51 -13.80 -26.92 18.11
C PRO A 51 -14.19 -25.70 18.94
N THR A 52 -13.83 -25.67 20.22
CA THR A 52 -14.07 -24.52 21.13
C THR A 52 -13.40 -23.24 20.64
N VAL A 53 -12.14 -23.32 20.20
CA VAL A 53 -11.38 -22.17 19.68
C VAL A 53 -12.00 -21.70 18.36
N GLN A 54 -12.33 -22.64 17.47
CA GLN A 54 -12.99 -22.32 16.21
C GLN A 54 -14.39 -21.71 16.42
N ALA A 55 -15.14 -22.19 17.40
CA ALA A 55 -16.42 -21.60 17.81
C ALA A 55 -16.24 -20.17 18.33
N ALA A 56 -15.24 -19.89 19.17
CA ALA A 56 -14.93 -18.55 19.63
C ALA A 56 -14.52 -17.61 18.47
N ILE A 57 -13.70 -18.07 17.52
CA ILE A 57 -13.37 -17.30 16.31
C ILE A 57 -14.61 -17.00 15.48
N ARG A 58 -15.51 -17.97 15.30
CA ARG A 58 -16.76 -17.76 14.57
C ARG A 58 -17.71 -16.81 15.30
N GLY A 59 -17.84 -16.97 16.61
CA GLY A 59 -18.68 -16.12 17.46
C GLY A 59 -18.22 -14.66 17.42
N THR A 60 -16.91 -14.42 17.55
CA THR A 60 -16.34 -13.06 17.47
C THR A 60 -16.57 -12.41 16.11
N LYS A 61 -16.43 -13.16 15.01
CA LYS A 61 -16.77 -12.67 13.66
C LYS A 61 -18.26 -12.33 13.51
N LYS A 62 -19.17 -13.07 14.15
CA LYS A 62 -20.61 -12.81 14.12
C LYS A 62 -21.01 -11.59 14.95
N VAL A 63 -20.49 -11.49 16.17
CA VAL A 63 -20.76 -10.36 17.08
C VAL A 63 -20.20 -9.06 16.50
N ARG A 64 -19.07 -9.14 15.80
CA ARG A 64 -18.42 -8.00 15.13
C ARG A 64 -18.53 -8.10 13.61
N ALA A 65 -19.73 -8.41 13.12
CA ALA A 65 -20.03 -8.31 11.68
C ALA A 65 -20.08 -6.83 11.25
N ASP A 66 -18.98 -6.10 11.48
CA ASP A 66 -18.82 -4.74 11.01
C ASP A 66 -18.97 -4.76 9.49
N PRO A 67 -19.79 -3.87 8.91
CA PRO A 67 -19.92 -3.79 7.48
C PRO A 67 -18.54 -3.57 6.86
N VAL A 68 -18.23 -4.35 5.82
CA VAL A 68 -16.95 -4.23 5.13
C VAL A 68 -16.90 -2.87 4.45
N THR A 69 -16.22 -1.91 5.07
CA THR A 69 -15.99 -0.59 4.49
C THR A 69 -14.88 -0.70 3.44
N ARG A 70 -15.26 -0.79 2.17
CA ARG A 70 -14.32 -0.75 1.05
C ARG A 70 -14.11 0.68 0.61
N LYS A 71 -12.84 1.09 0.49
CA LYS A 71 -12.51 2.38 -0.10
C LYS A 71 -12.89 2.38 -1.59
N LEU A 72 -13.48 3.47 -2.05
CA LEU A 72 -13.92 3.61 -3.44
C LEU A 72 -12.70 3.67 -4.38
N PRO A 73 -12.81 3.11 -5.59
CA PRO A 73 -11.78 3.27 -6.62
C PRO A 73 -11.68 4.72 -7.05
N LEU A 74 -10.46 5.20 -7.31
CA LEU A 74 -10.28 6.46 -8.01
C LEU A 74 -10.72 6.34 -9.47
N ARG A 75 -10.91 7.49 -10.10
CA ARG A 75 -11.34 7.65 -11.48
C ARG A 75 -10.39 8.63 -12.14
N THR A 76 -10.32 8.60 -13.46
CA THR A 76 -9.51 9.55 -14.25
C THR A 76 -9.90 11.00 -13.98
N SER A 77 -11.18 11.29 -13.68
CA SER A 77 -11.62 12.63 -13.27
C SER A 77 -10.90 13.13 -12.00
N HIS A 78 -10.66 12.25 -11.02
CA HIS A 78 -9.90 12.61 -9.83
C HIS A 78 -8.44 12.92 -10.19
N LEU A 79 -7.82 12.12 -11.07
CA LEU A 79 -6.47 12.36 -11.58
C LEU A 79 -6.37 13.72 -12.30
N ALA A 80 -7.38 14.08 -13.10
CA ALA A 80 -7.47 15.38 -13.76
C ALA A 80 -7.54 16.53 -12.75
N SER A 81 -8.31 16.39 -11.67
CA SER A 81 -8.36 17.38 -10.59
C SER A 81 -7.02 17.54 -9.89
N PHE A 82 -6.36 16.42 -9.53
CA PHE A 82 -5.02 16.46 -8.91
C PHE A 82 -3.99 17.12 -9.83
N LEU A 83 -4.03 16.81 -11.14
CA LEU A 83 -3.16 17.43 -12.14
C LEU A 83 -3.43 18.94 -12.24
N SER A 84 -4.69 19.35 -12.32
CA SER A 84 -5.08 20.77 -12.38
C SER A 84 -4.54 21.55 -11.17
N THR A 85 -4.66 20.99 -9.97
CA THR A 85 -4.08 21.57 -8.76
C THR A 85 -2.57 21.72 -8.87
N ALA A 86 -1.84 20.67 -9.28
CA ALA A 86 -0.38 20.73 -9.43
C ALA A 86 0.06 21.77 -10.49
N ARG A 87 -0.69 21.92 -11.58
CA ARG A 87 -0.43 22.95 -12.61
C ARG A 87 -0.71 24.36 -12.09
N THR A 88 -1.75 24.52 -11.28
CA THR A 88 -2.13 25.81 -10.70
C THR A 88 -1.11 26.28 -9.67
N THR A 89 -0.62 25.38 -8.81
CA THR A 89 0.38 25.74 -7.79
C THR A 89 1.78 25.88 -8.38
N GLY A 90 2.10 25.10 -9.42
CA GLY A 90 3.45 25.06 -10.00
C GLY A 90 4.50 24.50 -9.03
N SER A 91 4.10 23.91 -7.91
CA SER A 91 5.00 23.42 -6.87
C SER A 91 5.66 22.11 -7.28
N TYR A 92 6.97 22.00 -7.02
CA TYR A 92 7.72 20.75 -7.18
C TYR A 92 7.07 19.58 -6.41
N ASP A 93 6.67 19.81 -5.16
CA ASP A 93 6.09 18.78 -4.30
C ASP A 93 4.69 18.35 -4.79
N ASP A 94 3.95 19.25 -5.48
CA ASP A 94 2.67 18.89 -6.11
C ASP A 94 2.89 18.13 -7.42
N LEU A 95 3.90 18.49 -8.22
CA LEU A 95 4.33 17.73 -9.39
C LEU A 95 4.77 16.31 -9.00
N LEU A 96 5.59 16.17 -7.96
CA LEU A 96 5.96 14.87 -7.39
C LEU A 96 4.73 14.08 -6.98
N PHE A 97 3.80 14.73 -6.28
CA PHE A 97 2.58 14.07 -5.80
C PHE A 97 1.72 13.52 -6.94
N ILE A 98 1.42 14.34 -7.96
CA ILE A 98 0.64 13.85 -9.12
C ILE A 98 1.40 12.78 -9.91
N THR A 99 2.73 12.87 -9.99
CA THR A 99 3.55 11.83 -10.62
C THR A 99 3.42 10.49 -9.89
N ILE A 100 3.48 10.49 -8.55
CA ILE A 100 3.26 9.29 -7.72
C ILE A 100 1.83 8.77 -7.88
N VAL A 101 0.83 9.66 -7.86
CA VAL A 101 -0.60 9.28 -8.02
C VAL A 101 -0.83 8.62 -9.37
N SER A 102 -0.31 9.21 -10.45
CA SER A 102 -0.41 8.67 -11.80
C SER A 102 0.26 7.29 -11.91
N CYS A 103 1.49 7.17 -11.42
CA CYS A 103 2.19 5.88 -11.36
C CYS A 103 1.39 4.85 -10.56
N CYS A 104 0.85 5.23 -9.39
CA CYS A 104 0.08 4.30 -8.56
C CYS A 104 -1.21 3.84 -9.23
N PHE A 105 -1.88 4.73 -9.96
CA PHE A 105 -3.10 4.41 -10.67
C PHE A 105 -2.81 3.49 -11.86
N TYR A 106 -1.98 3.91 -12.80
CA TYR A 106 -1.72 3.15 -14.03
C TYR A 106 -0.79 1.94 -13.83
N GLY A 107 0.04 1.93 -12.79
CA GLY A 107 0.85 0.76 -12.40
C GLY A 107 0.16 -0.15 -11.40
N CYS A 108 -1.09 0.14 -11.03
CA CYS A 108 -1.84 -0.57 -10.00
C CYS A 108 -1.06 -0.72 -8.67
N HIS A 109 -0.19 0.24 -8.33
CA HIS A 109 0.63 0.15 -7.12
C HIS A 109 -0.20 0.28 -5.86
N ARG A 110 0.27 -0.39 -4.80
CA ARG A 110 -0.03 0.08 -3.45
C ARG A 110 0.75 1.38 -3.26
N SER A 111 0.09 2.44 -2.81
CA SER A 111 0.77 3.71 -2.50
C SER A 111 2.04 3.54 -1.65
N GLY A 112 2.02 2.61 -0.68
CA GLY A 112 3.17 2.23 0.16
C GLY A 112 4.37 1.60 -0.57
N GLU A 113 4.27 1.33 -1.86
CA GLU A 113 5.38 0.87 -2.71
C GLU A 113 6.21 2.05 -3.24
N LEU A 114 5.60 3.24 -3.36
CA LEU A 114 6.26 4.45 -3.91
C LEU A 114 6.56 5.52 -2.84
N ILE A 115 6.04 5.34 -1.62
CA ILE A 115 6.25 6.24 -0.47
C ILE A 115 6.83 5.47 0.72
N VAL A 116 7.45 6.18 1.66
CA VAL A 116 8.08 5.55 2.84
C VAL A 116 7.21 5.66 4.10
N SER A 117 7.48 4.77 5.07
CA SER A 117 6.88 4.84 6.40
C SER A 117 7.19 6.17 7.11
N ASN A 118 6.21 6.68 7.87
CA ASN A 118 6.42 7.82 8.76
C ASN A 118 7.49 7.47 9.82
N ASP A 119 7.41 6.27 10.38
CA ASP A 119 8.41 5.76 11.33
C ASP A 119 9.71 5.42 10.59
N LYS A 120 10.77 6.18 10.93
CA LYS A 120 12.11 6.01 10.35
C LYS A 120 12.68 4.61 10.57
N ARG A 121 12.34 3.95 11.68
CA ARG A 121 12.83 2.61 12.04
C ARG A 121 12.29 1.52 11.11
N LEU A 122 11.14 1.77 10.49
CA LEU A 122 10.48 0.86 9.56
C LEU A 122 10.89 1.11 8.09
N ARG A 123 11.72 2.12 7.82
CA ARG A 123 12.17 2.43 6.46
C ARG A 123 13.27 1.46 6.05
N ASP A 124 13.13 0.90 4.86
CA ASP A 124 14.13 0.03 4.25
C ASP A 124 14.49 0.60 2.88
N VAL A 125 15.72 1.10 2.74
CA VAL A 125 16.22 1.72 1.51
C VAL A 125 16.21 0.76 0.33
N ARG A 126 16.26 -0.57 0.57
CA ARG A 126 16.19 -1.58 -0.48
C ARG A 126 14.81 -1.64 -1.13
N LYS A 127 13.78 -1.12 -0.47
CA LYS A 127 12.40 -1.07 -0.98
C LYS A 127 12.10 0.20 -1.78
N ILE A 128 13.05 1.14 -1.84
CA ILE A 128 12.85 2.42 -2.52
C ILE A 128 13.22 2.30 -4.00
N VAL A 129 12.33 2.75 -4.88
CA VAL A 129 12.58 2.80 -6.33
C VAL A 129 13.79 3.68 -6.63
N LYS A 130 14.73 3.18 -7.42
CA LYS A 130 15.98 3.86 -7.72
C LYS A 130 15.86 4.67 -9.02
N ARG A 131 16.36 5.91 -9.01
CA ARG A 131 16.37 6.80 -10.19
C ARG A 131 17.08 6.16 -11.38
N ALA A 132 18.18 5.44 -11.14
CA ALA A 132 18.97 4.77 -12.17
C ALA A 132 18.22 3.64 -12.90
N THR A 133 17.13 3.13 -12.35
CA THR A 133 16.31 2.10 -13.00
C THR A 133 15.26 2.68 -13.94
N LEU A 134 14.98 4.00 -13.84
CA LEU A 134 14.03 4.65 -14.70
C LEU A 134 14.65 4.89 -16.08
N THR A 135 14.00 4.36 -17.11
CA THR A 135 14.35 4.51 -18.52
C THR A 135 13.15 5.00 -19.32
N PHE A 136 13.43 5.73 -20.39
CA PHE A 136 12.44 6.16 -21.37
C PHE A 136 12.84 5.59 -22.73
N LYS A 137 11.97 4.76 -23.32
CA LYS A 137 12.23 4.10 -24.61
C LYS A 137 10.93 3.91 -25.38
N ASP A 138 10.92 4.19 -26.68
CA ASP A 138 9.78 3.96 -27.58
C ASP A 138 8.46 4.58 -27.08
N GLY A 139 8.53 5.78 -26.52
CA GLY A 139 7.36 6.47 -25.95
C GLY A 139 6.84 5.90 -24.62
N ARG A 140 7.57 4.95 -24.02
CA ARG A 140 7.26 4.33 -22.73
C ARG A 140 8.20 4.82 -21.64
N ALA A 141 7.74 4.75 -20.39
CA ALA A 141 8.58 4.90 -19.21
C ALA A 141 8.61 3.58 -18.46
N GLN A 142 9.77 3.17 -17.95
CA GLN A 142 9.89 1.93 -17.17
C GLN A 142 10.85 2.14 -16.00
N TYR A 143 10.49 1.66 -14.81
CA TYR A 143 11.42 1.55 -13.68
C TYR A 143 11.30 0.20 -12.98
N ARG A 144 12.30 -0.14 -12.15
CA ARG A 144 12.25 -1.36 -11.35
C ARG A 144 11.70 -1.08 -9.96
N LEU A 145 10.55 -1.68 -9.66
CA LEU A 145 10.02 -1.75 -8.30
C LEU A 145 10.79 -2.83 -7.53
N PRO A 146 11.60 -2.48 -6.51
CA PRO A 146 12.51 -3.44 -5.90
C PRO A 146 11.83 -4.43 -4.97
N TYR A 147 10.60 -4.15 -4.52
CA TYR A 147 9.87 -5.01 -3.60
C TYR A 147 8.37 -4.78 -3.69
N HIS A 148 7.60 -5.86 -3.61
CA HIS A 148 6.18 -5.83 -3.26
C HIS A 148 5.86 -6.98 -2.30
N LYS A 149 4.74 -6.91 -1.57
CA LYS A 149 4.39 -7.89 -0.53
C LYS A 149 4.27 -9.34 -1.03
N ALA A 150 4.04 -9.52 -2.33
CA ALA A 150 3.96 -10.84 -2.97
C ALA A 150 5.31 -11.33 -3.53
N ASP A 151 6.39 -10.58 -3.35
CA ASP A 151 7.75 -10.97 -3.70
C ASP A 151 8.56 -11.26 -2.42
N PRO A 152 8.53 -12.52 -1.93
CA PRO A 152 9.25 -12.90 -0.72
C PRO A 152 10.78 -12.88 -0.89
N PHE A 153 11.28 -12.85 -2.13
CA PHE A 153 12.71 -13.00 -2.44
C PHE A 153 13.38 -11.70 -2.89
N TYR A 154 12.68 -10.56 -2.85
CA TYR A 154 13.21 -9.26 -3.30
C TYR A 154 13.77 -9.31 -4.72
N LYS A 155 13.17 -10.13 -5.59
CA LYS A 155 13.52 -10.10 -7.01
C LYS A 155 13.23 -8.71 -7.55
N GLY A 156 12.09 -8.13 -7.20
CA GLY A 156 11.54 -6.92 -7.78
C GLY A 156 10.89 -7.18 -9.14
N SER A 157 10.14 -6.20 -9.61
CA SER A 157 9.36 -6.26 -10.84
C SER A 157 9.59 -4.99 -11.66
N ASP A 158 9.63 -5.14 -12.98
CA ASP A 158 9.68 -3.99 -13.88
C ASP A 158 8.26 -3.49 -14.10
N VAL A 159 8.09 -2.18 -13.95
CA VAL A 159 6.81 -1.51 -14.13
C VAL A 159 6.97 -0.58 -15.32
N ALA A 160 6.19 -0.84 -16.37
CA ALA A 160 6.21 -0.07 -17.60
C ALA A 160 4.90 0.69 -17.77
N PHE A 161 5.02 1.93 -18.26
CA PHE A 161 3.92 2.83 -18.55
C PHE A 161 3.93 3.17 -20.02
N ILE A 162 2.74 3.15 -20.61
CA ILE A 162 2.46 3.72 -21.93
C ILE A 162 1.73 5.05 -21.73
N LYS A 163 1.73 5.87 -22.79
CA LYS A 163 1.01 7.15 -22.81
C LYS A 163 -0.47 6.98 -22.41
N GLN A 164 -0.96 7.89 -21.57
CA GLN A 164 -2.37 8.00 -21.19
C GLN A 164 -2.91 9.39 -21.49
N ASP A 165 -4.23 9.53 -21.66
CA ASP A 165 -4.85 10.82 -21.97
C ASP A 165 -4.93 11.75 -20.76
N VAL A 166 -5.09 11.18 -19.57
CA VAL A 166 -5.26 11.94 -18.32
C VAL A 166 -4.11 11.66 -17.38
N ALA A 167 -3.46 12.72 -16.88
CA ALA A 167 -2.32 12.63 -15.97
C ALA A 167 -1.30 11.57 -16.45
N ASP A 168 -0.85 11.70 -17.70
CA ASP A 168 0.03 10.74 -18.36
C ASP A 168 1.27 10.42 -17.50
N PRO A 169 1.44 9.17 -17.02
CA PRO A 169 2.60 8.80 -16.22
C PRO A 169 3.91 9.00 -16.97
N VAL A 170 3.93 8.82 -18.30
CA VAL A 170 5.15 9.00 -19.10
C VAL A 170 5.56 10.46 -19.13
N ALA A 171 4.64 11.37 -19.48
CA ALA A 171 4.90 12.81 -19.48
C ALA A 171 5.26 13.34 -18.08
N LEU A 172 4.51 12.94 -17.05
CA LEU A 172 4.75 13.36 -15.67
C LEU A 172 6.11 12.89 -15.15
N LEU A 173 6.49 11.63 -15.41
CA LEU A 173 7.82 11.13 -15.03
C LEU A 173 8.93 11.91 -15.73
N LYS A 174 8.79 12.24 -17.02
CA LYS A 174 9.78 13.05 -17.74
C LYS A 174 9.92 14.44 -17.14
N GLU A 175 8.81 15.14 -16.93
CA GLU A 175 8.81 16.49 -16.38
C GLU A 175 9.36 16.52 -14.96
N TYR A 176 8.87 15.63 -14.10
CA TYR A 176 9.33 15.49 -12.72
C TYR A 176 10.83 15.19 -12.67
N THR A 177 11.32 14.23 -13.47
CA THR A 177 12.73 13.85 -13.41
C THR A 177 13.65 14.92 -13.97
N ALA A 178 13.22 15.71 -14.96
CA ALA A 178 13.98 16.86 -15.41
C ALA A 178 14.20 17.89 -14.28
N GLN A 179 13.14 18.24 -13.53
CA GLN A 179 13.27 19.15 -12.39
C GLN A 179 14.08 18.53 -11.24
N ARG A 180 13.75 17.28 -10.88
CA ARG A 180 14.41 16.53 -9.82
C ARG A 180 15.91 16.41 -10.05
N ASP A 181 16.33 16.04 -11.25
CA ASP A 181 17.74 15.84 -11.57
C ASP A 181 18.50 17.18 -11.56
N GLY A 182 17.83 18.30 -11.90
CA GLY A 182 18.38 19.65 -11.77
C GLY A 182 18.59 20.10 -10.31
N ILE A 183 17.70 19.71 -9.39
CA ILE A 183 17.77 20.10 -7.97
C ILE A 183 18.67 19.15 -7.17
N HIS A 184 18.54 17.84 -7.39
CA HIS A 184 19.12 16.80 -6.53
C HIS A 184 20.29 16.04 -7.17
N ASN A 185 20.63 16.34 -8.43
CA ASN A 185 21.74 15.73 -9.15
C ASN A 185 21.75 14.18 -9.01
N ALA A 186 22.81 13.63 -8.41
CA ALA A 186 23.04 12.18 -8.28
C ALA A 186 22.26 11.49 -7.15
N HIS A 187 21.19 12.11 -6.60
CA HIS A 187 20.39 11.46 -5.56
C HIS A 187 19.85 10.09 -6.03
N PRO A 188 19.95 9.01 -5.22
CA PRO A 188 19.70 7.65 -5.71
C PRO A 188 18.21 7.29 -5.84
N HIS A 189 17.32 7.88 -5.03
CA HIS A 189 15.89 7.52 -5.00
C HIS A 189 15.11 8.21 -6.10
N LEU A 190 14.21 7.52 -6.81
CA LEU A 190 13.42 8.14 -7.88
C LEU A 190 12.48 9.22 -7.34
N PHE A 191 11.67 8.92 -6.33
CA PHE A 191 10.70 9.85 -5.76
C PHE A 191 11.29 10.55 -4.52
N VAL A 192 11.52 11.85 -4.64
CA VAL A 192 12.19 12.70 -3.66
C VAL A 192 11.51 14.06 -3.64
N ARG A 193 11.19 14.55 -2.45
CA ARG A 193 10.61 15.88 -2.19
C ARG A 193 11.63 16.97 -2.44
N GLU A 194 11.16 18.21 -2.56
CA GLU A 194 12.01 19.38 -2.84
C GLU A 194 13.13 19.56 -1.79
N ASP A 195 12.86 19.18 -0.54
CA ASP A 195 13.82 19.22 0.57
C ASP A 195 14.84 18.05 0.57
N GLY A 196 14.82 17.19 -0.46
CA GLY A 196 15.67 16.00 -0.57
C GLY A 196 15.18 14.79 0.24
N SER A 197 14.11 14.93 1.03
CA SER A 197 13.57 13.82 1.82
C SER A 197 12.67 12.90 0.98
N PRO A 198 12.54 11.61 1.33
CA PRO A 198 11.58 10.74 0.66
C PRO A 198 10.14 11.12 1.01
N PRO A 199 9.19 11.00 0.06
CA PRO A 199 7.77 11.24 0.33
C PRO A 199 7.28 10.23 1.38
N THR A 200 6.78 10.74 2.51
CA THR A 200 6.25 9.91 3.59
C THR A 200 4.76 9.66 3.40
N ARG A 201 4.22 8.67 4.12
CA ARG A 201 2.77 8.44 4.14
C ARG A 201 1.98 9.67 4.61
N ALA A 202 2.45 10.38 5.64
CA ALA A 202 1.80 11.58 6.14
C ALA A 202 1.77 12.70 5.09
N TRP A 203 2.89 12.92 4.39
CA TRP A 203 2.99 13.89 3.30
C TRP A 203 2.07 13.54 2.13
N PHE A 204 2.01 12.25 1.77
CA PHE A 204 1.13 11.79 0.70
C PHE A 204 -0.34 11.99 1.09
N ASP A 205 -0.71 11.56 2.30
CA ASP A 205 -2.08 11.66 2.81
C ASP A 205 -2.51 13.13 2.96
N SER A 206 -1.63 14.06 3.34
CA SER A 206 -2.00 15.48 3.45
C SER A 206 -2.39 16.08 2.09
N LYS A 207 -1.67 15.74 1.02
CA LYS A 207 -1.99 16.19 -0.34
C LYS A 207 -3.19 15.44 -0.92
N PHE A 208 -3.24 14.13 -0.73
CA PHE A 208 -4.32 13.29 -1.24
C PHE A 208 -5.68 13.69 -0.68
N PHE A 209 -5.76 13.82 0.65
CA PHE A 209 -7.02 14.13 1.31
C PHE A 209 -7.37 15.63 1.35
N ALA A 210 -6.55 16.48 0.71
CA ALA A 210 -6.96 17.86 0.44
C ALA A 210 -8.03 17.94 -0.67
N LEU A 211 -8.13 16.91 -1.52
CA LEU A 211 -9.04 16.89 -2.68
C LEU A 211 -10.04 15.73 -2.67
N VAL A 212 -9.79 14.67 -1.88
CA VAL A 212 -10.75 13.59 -1.71
C VAL A 212 -11.06 13.33 -0.24
N ASP A 213 -12.27 12.87 0.02
CA ASP A 213 -12.73 12.62 1.39
C ASP A 213 -12.11 11.33 1.99
N ARG A 214 -11.73 11.42 3.27
CA ARG A 214 -11.12 10.32 4.04
C ARG A 214 -12.10 9.20 4.34
N LEU A 215 -13.41 9.47 4.41
CA LEU A 215 -14.41 8.43 4.69
C LEU A 215 -14.46 7.42 3.53
N HIS A 216 -14.43 7.89 2.29
CA HIS A 216 -14.60 7.03 1.11
C HIS A 216 -13.30 6.61 0.44
N TYR A 217 -12.23 7.42 0.50
CA TYR A 217 -10.99 7.14 -0.22
C TYR A 217 -9.83 6.78 0.72
N GLY A 218 -8.78 6.19 0.15
CA GLY A 218 -7.54 5.93 0.87
C GLY A 218 -6.45 5.30 0.00
N GLY A 219 -5.36 4.86 0.62
CA GLY A 219 -4.18 4.36 -0.11
C GLY A 219 -4.42 3.15 -1.03
N HIS A 220 -5.55 2.45 -0.90
CA HIS A 220 -5.97 1.36 -1.80
C HIS A 220 -6.82 1.84 -2.98
N SER A 221 -7.37 3.06 -2.93
CA SER A 221 -8.23 3.63 -3.97
C SER A 221 -7.51 3.80 -5.30
N LEU A 222 -6.20 4.05 -5.29
CA LEU A 222 -5.36 4.15 -6.50
C LEU A 222 -5.30 2.81 -7.22
N ARG A 223 -4.87 1.75 -6.53
CA ARG A 223 -4.82 0.39 -7.08
C ARG A 223 -6.18 -0.09 -7.56
N ALA A 224 -7.22 0.09 -6.74
CA ALA A 224 -8.57 -0.29 -7.11
C ALA A 224 -9.06 0.51 -8.34
N GLY A 225 -8.71 1.80 -8.42
CA GLY A 225 -9.01 2.66 -9.56
C GLY A 225 -8.34 2.19 -10.85
N GLY A 226 -7.05 1.90 -10.80
CA GLY A 226 -6.29 1.35 -11.93
C GLY A 226 -6.86 0.04 -12.45
N ALA A 227 -7.10 -0.92 -11.55
CA ALA A 227 -7.70 -2.20 -11.92
C ALA A 227 -9.10 -2.02 -12.54
N THR A 228 -9.93 -1.15 -11.97
CA THR A 228 -11.26 -0.83 -12.52
C THR A 228 -11.17 -0.16 -13.89
N PHE A 229 -10.19 0.73 -14.09
CA PHE A 229 -9.95 1.40 -15.36
C PHE A 229 -9.60 0.40 -16.45
N TYR A 230 -8.65 -0.50 -16.20
CA TYR A 230 -8.26 -1.53 -17.17
C TYR A 230 -9.36 -2.54 -17.44
N ALA A 231 -10.12 -2.95 -16.42
CA ALA A 231 -11.30 -3.78 -16.62
C ALA A 231 -12.35 -3.08 -17.49
N GLY A 232 -12.53 -1.76 -17.31
CA GLY A 232 -13.40 -0.93 -18.15
C GLY A 232 -12.93 -0.81 -19.61
N LEU A 233 -11.64 -1.04 -19.88
CA LEU A 233 -11.08 -1.13 -21.24
C LEU A 233 -11.20 -2.55 -21.84
N GLY A 234 -11.76 -3.51 -21.10
CA GLY A 234 -11.95 -4.89 -21.57
C GLY A 234 -10.69 -5.76 -21.48
N LEU A 235 -9.68 -5.37 -20.70
CA LEU A 235 -8.53 -6.22 -20.42
C LEU A 235 -8.94 -7.43 -19.57
N PRO A 236 -8.38 -8.62 -19.84
CA PRO A 236 -8.70 -9.82 -19.09
C PRO A 236 -8.06 -9.80 -17.69
N GLU A 237 -8.66 -10.50 -16.73
CA GLU A 237 -8.29 -10.46 -15.32
C GLU A 237 -6.86 -10.98 -15.05
N ASP A 238 -6.35 -11.89 -15.87
CA ASP A 238 -4.98 -12.41 -15.76
C ASP A 238 -3.90 -11.37 -16.15
N ILE A 239 -4.29 -10.29 -16.83
CA ILE A 239 -3.41 -9.18 -17.20
C ILE A 239 -3.47 -8.01 -16.20
N ILE A 240 -4.57 -7.87 -15.44
CA ILE A 240 -4.82 -6.74 -14.50
C ILE A 240 -4.22 -6.99 -13.10
#